data_AF-A0A9W6JVD2-F1
#
_entry.id   AF-A0A9W6JVD2-F1
#
_cell.length_a   1.000
_cell.length_b   1.000
_cell.length_c   1.000
_cell.angle_alpha   90.00
_cell.angle_beta   90.00
_cell.angle_gamma   90.00
#
_symmetry.space_group_name_H-M   'P 1'
#
loop_
_entity.id
_entity.type
_entity.pdbx_description
1 polymer ?
#
loop_
_entity_poly.entity_id
_entity_poly.type
_entity_poly.pdbx_seq_one_letter_code
_entity_poly.pdbx_strand_id
1 'polypeptide(L)'
;MTMEGRPRRCSELLAALIANEVGGHRPILLAGGAVLTLDPRIGDWERADVLICDSVIVAVGPGLSTGPDDDDTIVIDCEGTLILPSHVNFADPASAATLFPAATADIAVIRLAVSAPTQVAQLSVSVAAAWPATAPGRHLDMLIAAGRIRRWNGKPIEHAVEVVTPVEGKIDDHPYLGTWIDEDEFVRQELLPGGRYEEARGDRQSAYRGAYWIQSERIVYRDDLGFWAFGEFKNGQLHHAGYRFSRR
;
A
#
# COMPACT_ATOMS: atom_id res chain seq x y z
N MET A 1 24.01 7.15 -18.05
CA MET A 1 24.48 7.77 -16.80
C MET A 1 23.53 7.30 -15.70
N THR A 2 23.83 6.11 -15.18
CA THR A 2 23.03 5.33 -14.24
C THR A 2 23.32 5.82 -12.83
N MET A 3 22.29 6.33 -12.14
CA MET A 3 22.40 6.79 -10.75
C MET A 3 22.19 5.58 -9.82
N GLU A 4 23.26 5.21 -9.13
CA GLU A 4 23.35 4.09 -8.18
C GLU A 4 22.40 4.23 -6.97
N GLY A 5 21.54 3.23 -6.76
CA GLY A 5 21.34 2.53 -5.49
C GLY A 5 21.06 3.31 -4.19
N ARG A 6 20.44 4.49 -4.23
CA ARG A 6 19.98 5.17 -3.01
C ARG A 6 18.45 5.23 -2.96
N PRO A 7 17.79 4.70 -1.92
CA PRO A 7 16.41 5.09 -1.66
C PRO A 7 16.36 6.60 -1.48
N ARG A 8 15.68 7.30 -2.38
CA ARG A 8 15.57 8.78 -2.40
C ARG A 8 14.64 9.28 -1.30
N ARG A 9 15.00 9.04 -0.04
CA ARG A 9 14.23 9.45 1.15
C ARG A 9 14.70 10.83 1.65
N CYS A 10 14.44 11.86 0.85
CA CYS A 10 14.82 13.25 1.14
C CYS A 10 13.79 13.97 2.03
N SER A 11 14.13 15.19 2.47
CA SER A 11 13.25 16.03 3.28
C SER A 11 12.00 16.53 2.54
N GLU A 12 12.09 16.71 1.22
CA GLU A 12 10.94 17.10 0.38
C GLU A 12 9.87 16.01 0.35
N LEU A 13 10.30 14.74 0.22
CA LEU A 13 9.40 13.60 0.28
C LEU A 13 8.73 13.48 1.66
N LEU A 14 9.49 13.72 2.75
CA LEU A 14 8.92 13.76 4.09
C LEU A 14 7.88 14.88 4.24
N ALA A 15 8.16 16.08 3.72
CA ALA A 15 7.20 17.18 3.74
C ALA A 15 5.92 16.85 2.94
N ALA A 16 6.06 16.19 1.80
CA ALA A 16 4.93 15.72 0.99
C ALA A 16 4.07 14.69 1.72
N LEU A 17 4.69 13.79 2.49
CA LEU A 17 3.99 12.79 3.32
C LEU A 17 3.26 13.43 4.49
N ILE A 18 3.89 14.40 5.18
CA ILE A 18 3.25 15.15 6.26
C ILE A 18 2.08 15.98 5.74
N ALA A 19 2.23 16.65 4.59
CA ALA A 19 1.14 17.37 3.94
C ALA A 19 -0.01 16.43 3.54
N ASN A 20 0.32 15.18 3.17
CA ASN A 20 -0.67 14.16 2.84
C ASN A 20 -1.58 13.83 4.04
N GLU A 21 -1.04 13.81 5.27
CA GLU A 21 -1.81 13.53 6.49
C GLU A 21 -2.86 14.59 6.83
N VAL A 22 -2.67 15.84 6.38
CA VAL A 22 -3.51 16.99 6.77
C VAL A 22 -4.59 17.31 5.73
N GLY A 23 -4.54 16.70 4.54
CA GLY A 23 -5.59 16.86 3.52
C GLY A 23 -5.27 16.39 2.11
N GLY A 24 -4.16 15.69 1.88
CA GLY A 24 -3.76 15.24 0.54
C GLY A 24 -4.45 13.96 0.08
N HIS A 25 -4.74 13.01 0.98
CA HIS A 25 -5.35 11.70 0.67
C HIS A 25 -4.73 10.93 -0.51
N ARG A 26 -3.50 11.29 -0.90
CA ARG A 26 -2.82 10.73 -2.05
C ARG A 26 -2.36 9.32 -1.73
N PRO A 27 -2.40 8.39 -2.70
CA PRO A 27 -1.82 7.07 -2.52
C PRO A 27 -0.33 7.17 -2.19
N ILE A 28 0.17 6.30 -1.32
CA ILE A 28 1.57 6.15 -0.97
C ILE A 28 2.01 4.77 -1.47
N LEU A 29 3.02 4.73 -2.34
CA LEU A 29 3.58 3.49 -2.87
C LEU A 29 4.93 3.23 -2.23
N LEU A 30 5.05 2.16 -1.44
CA LEU A 30 6.35 1.63 -1.01
C LEU A 30 6.89 0.74 -2.13
N ALA A 31 7.92 1.18 -2.85
CA ALA A 31 8.35 0.53 -4.08
C ALA A 31 9.64 -0.28 -3.93
N GLY A 32 9.67 -1.50 -4.47
CA GLY A 32 10.89 -2.27 -4.71
C GLY A 32 11.57 -2.89 -3.49
N GLY A 33 10.87 -3.03 -2.37
CA GLY A 33 11.38 -3.68 -1.16
C GLY A 33 11.17 -5.20 -1.17
N ALA A 34 11.90 -5.92 -0.29
CA ALA A 34 11.52 -7.28 0.08
C ALA A 34 10.28 -7.20 0.99
N VAL A 35 9.23 -7.96 0.70
CA VAL A 35 7.94 -7.86 1.41
C VAL A 35 7.62 -9.20 2.07
N LEU A 36 7.49 -9.19 3.40
CA LEU A 36 6.91 -10.28 4.17
C LEU A 36 5.48 -9.89 4.52
N THR A 37 4.50 -10.51 3.85
CA THR A 37 3.08 -10.24 4.15
C THR A 37 2.60 -10.96 5.37
N LEU A 38 3.23 -12.10 5.70
CA LEU A 38 2.77 -13.05 6.72
C LEU A 38 1.35 -13.59 6.46
N ASP A 39 0.81 -13.40 5.25
CA ASP A 39 -0.45 -13.98 4.83
C ASP A 39 -0.20 -15.12 3.84
N PRO A 40 -0.49 -16.39 4.20
CA PRO A 40 -0.22 -17.53 3.33
C PRO A 40 -1.03 -17.52 2.03
N ARG A 41 -2.11 -16.73 1.94
CA ARG A 41 -2.94 -16.60 0.72
C ARG A 41 -2.29 -15.64 -0.29
N ILE A 42 -1.44 -14.73 0.19
CA ILE A 42 -0.78 -13.71 -0.63
C ILE A 42 0.66 -14.14 -0.97
N GLY A 43 1.38 -14.67 0.02
CA GLY A 43 2.78 -15.03 -0.10
C GLY A 43 3.72 -13.86 0.17
N ASP A 44 5.01 -14.14 0.12
CA ASP A 44 6.10 -13.18 0.35
C ASP A 44 6.92 -12.99 -0.93
N TRP A 45 7.64 -11.87 -1.02
CA TRP A 45 8.42 -11.53 -2.22
C TRP A 45 9.80 -10.97 -1.89
N GLU A 46 10.80 -11.38 -2.68
CA GLU A 46 12.13 -10.77 -2.66
C GLU A 46 12.11 -9.33 -3.16
N ARG A 47 11.17 -9.01 -4.06
CA ARG A 47 10.92 -7.65 -4.56
C ARG A 47 9.44 -7.46 -4.88
N ALA A 48 8.78 -6.59 -4.13
CA ALA A 48 7.40 -6.19 -4.35
C ALA A 48 7.16 -4.76 -3.86
N ASP A 49 5.93 -4.30 -4.10
CA ASP A 49 5.46 -2.99 -3.73
C ASP A 49 4.29 -3.12 -2.75
N VAL A 50 4.09 -2.10 -1.91
CA VAL A 50 2.93 -1.98 -1.02
C VAL A 50 2.27 -0.63 -1.28
N LEU A 51 1.04 -0.65 -1.77
CA LEU A 51 0.24 0.54 -1.99
C LEU A 51 -0.62 0.81 -0.75
N ILE A 52 -0.59 2.04 -0.26
CA ILE A 52 -1.32 2.51 0.91
C ILE A 52 -2.19 3.68 0.47
N CYS A 53 -3.45 3.70 0.86
CA CYS A 53 -4.28 4.90 0.77
C CYS A 53 -4.83 5.19 2.17
N ASP A 54 -4.74 6.45 2.61
CA ASP A 54 -4.95 6.85 4.01
C ASP A 54 -4.34 5.85 4.99
N SER A 55 -5.17 5.16 5.77
CA SER A 55 -4.76 4.19 6.78
C SER A 55 -4.79 2.74 6.32
N VAL A 56 -5.02 2.47 5.04
CA VAL A 56 -5.38 1.14 4.53
C VAL A 56 -4.30 0.63 3.59
N ILE A 57 -3.93 -0.64 3.73
CA ILE A 57 -3.13 -1.36 2.72
C ILE A 57 -4.05 -1.69 1.57
N VAL A 58 -3.75 -1.17 0.40
CA VAL A 58 -4.63 -1.21 -0.76
C VAL A 58 -4.23 -2.33 -1.70
N ALA A 59 -2.93 -2.55 -1.89
CA ALA A 59 -2.41 -3.69 -2.62
C ALA A 59 -1.01 -4.07 -2.14
N VAL A 60 -0.68 -5.34 -2.32
CA VAL A 60 0.67 -5.85 -2.16
C VAL A 60 0.98 -6.76 -3.34
N GLY A 61 2.12 -6.53 -3.97
CA GLY A 61 2.59 -7.35 -5.08
C GLY A 61 3.64 -6.64 -5.93
N PRO A 62 4.24 -7.33 -6.90
CA PRO A 62 5.23 -6.73 -7.78
C PRO A 62 4.59 -5.84 -8.85
N GLY A 63 5.25 -4.73 -9.19
CA GLY A 63 4.89 -3.90 -10.33
C GLY A 63 3.60 -3.12 -10.12
N LEU A 64 3.29 -2.78 -8.86
CA LEU A 64 2.14 -1.92 -8.59
C LEU A 64 2.43 -0.55 -9.19
N SER A 65 1.58 -0.16 -10.13
CA SER A 65 1.48 1.19 -10.63
C SER A 65 0.08 1.69 -10.31
N THR A 66 -0.01 2.94 -9.91
CA THR A 66 -1.28 3.64 -10.03
C THR A 66 -1.52 3.88 -11.52
N GLY A 67 -2.78 3.79 -11.97
CA GLY A 67 -3.11 3.82 -13.39
C GLY A 67 -2.56 5.07 -14.10
N PRO A 68 -2.54 5.12 -15.44
CA PRO A 68 -1.98 6.24 -16.21
C PRO A 68 -2.63 7.62 -15.93
N ASP A 69 -3.78 7.65 -15.26
CA ASP A 69 -4.49 8.87 -14.83
C ASP A 69 -4.31 9.19 -13.32
N ASP A 70 -3.55 8.38 -12.59
CA ASP A 70 -3.40 8.43 -11.13
C ASP A 70 -1.95 8.86 -10.77
N ASP A 71 -1.59 10.02 -11.31
CA ASP A 71 -0.24 10.63 -11.33
C ASP A 71 0.18 11.29 -10.00
N ASP A 72 -0.70 11.32 -8.99
CA ASP A 72 -0.46 12.01 -7.70
C ASP A 72 0.06 11.07 -6.59
N THR A 73 0.46 9.85 -6.94
CA THR A 73 1.00 8.87 -5.98
C THR A 73 2.34 9.31 -5.42
N ILE A 74 2.45 9.31 -4.09
CA ILE A 74 3.71 9.53 -3.38
C ILE A 74 4.50 8.23 -3.38
N VAL A 75 5.54 8.14 -4.22
CA VAL A 75 6.41 6.96 -4.29
C VAL A 75 7.56 7.07 -3.29
N ILE A 76 7.70 6.06 -2.43
CA ILE A 76 8.81 5.87 -1.50
C ILE A 76 9.65 4.69 -1.98
N ASP A 77 10.90 4.97 -2.35
CA ASP A 77 11.86 3.92 -2.69
C ASP A 77 12.24 3.10 -1.44
N CYS A 78 12.00 1.79 -1.54
CA CYS A 78 12.25 0.79 -0.52
C CYS A 78 13.25 -0.29 -0.96
N GLU A 79 14.00 -0.06 -2.03
CA GLU A 79 15.08 -0.96 -2.41
C GLU A 79 16.10 -1.13 -1.28
N GLY A 80 16.56 -2.37 -1.08
CA GLY A 80 17.47 -2.72 0.02
C GLY A 80 16.82 -2.69 1.41
N THR A 81 15.49 -2.72 1.49
CA THR A 81 14.75 -2.79 2.76
C THR A 81 13.77 -3.97 2.80
N LEU A 82 13.44 -4.40 4.01
CA LEU A 82 12.41 -5.37 4.35
C LEU A 82 11.17 -4.61 4.82
N ILE A 83 10.03 -4.91 4.21
CA ILE A 83 8.71 -4.38 4.53
C ILE A 83 7.91 -5.52 5.18
N LEU A 84 7.36 -5.26 6.35
CA LEU A 84 6.61 -6.24 7.14
C LEU A 84 5.60 -5.54 8.06
N PRO A 85 4.62 -6.26 8.63
CA PRO A 85 3.75 -5.72 9.66
C PRO A 85 4.56 -5.17 10.85
N SER A 86 4.13 -4.07 11.46
CA SER A 86 4.87 -3.46 12.59
C SER A 86 4.78 -4.30 13.88
N HIS A 87 3.78 -5.17 13.98
CA HIS A 87 3.56 -6.10 15.08
C HIS A 87 3.66 -7.54 14.57
N VAL A 88 4.78 -8.20 14.88
CA VAL A 88 5.01 -9.61 14.53
C VAL A 88 5.37 -10.39 15.78
N ASN A 89 4.62 -11.45 16.05
CA ASN A 89 4.97 -12.43 17.06
C ASN A 89 5.53 -13.68 16.38
N PHE A 90 6.86 -13.78 16.29
CA PHE A 90 7.50 -14.94 15.66
C PHE A 90 7.31 -16.25 16.45
N ALA A 91 6.98 -16.18 17.73
CA ALA A 91 6.70 -17.36 18.56
C ALA A 91 5.27 -17.89 18.36
N ASP A 92 4.37 -17.05 17.86
CA ASP A 92 2.99 -17.39 17.54
C ASP A 92 2.58 -16.73 16.22
N PRO A 93 3.01 -17.28 15.07
CA PRO A 93 2.76 -16.69 13.76
C PRO A 93 1.27 -16.64 13.40
N ALA A 94 0.41 -17.41 14.08
CA ALA A 94 -1.03 -17.37 13.86
C ALA A 94 -1.70 -16.09 14.39
N SER A 95 -1.06 -15.38 15.33
CA SER A 95 -1.54 -14.09 15.86
C SER A 95 -0.87 -12.87 15.24
N ALA A 96 0.03 -13.07 14.28
CA ALA A 96 0.69 -11.97 13.60
C ALA A 96 -0.31 -11.16 12.76
N ALA A 97 -0.19 -9.83 12.81
CA ALA A 97 -0.82 -8.98 11.82
C ALA A 97 -0.24 -9.32 10.43
N THR A 98 -1.01 -9.07 9.38
CA THR A 98 -0.59 -9.35 8.00
C THR A 98 -0.66 -8.09 7.14
N LEU A 99 0.09 -8.08 6.03
CA LEU A 99 -0.07 -7.05 4.99
C LEU A 99 -1.20 -7.40 4.03
N PHE A 100 -2.33 -7.86 4.58
CA PHE A 100 -3.51 -8.18 3.79
C PHE A 100 -4.13 -6.89 3.23
N PRO A 101 -4.50 -6.83 1.94
CA PRO A 101 -5.26 -5.70 1.41
C PRO A 101 -6.58 -5.51 2.17
N ALA A 102 -6.92 -4.27 2.49
CA ALA A 102 -7.93 -3.84 3.47
C ALA A 102 -7.52 -3.90 4.95
N ALA A 103 -6.33 -4.41 5.29
CA ALA A 103 -5.79 -4.25 6.64
C ALA A 103 -5.32 -2.81 6.88
N THR A 104 -5.22 -2.43 8.17
CA THR A 104 -4.58 -1.18 8.56
C THR A 104 -3.12 -1.17 8.13
N ALA A 105 -2.65 -0.05 7.60
CA ALA A 105 -1.25 0.17 7.20
C ALA A 105 -0.35 0.41 8.42
N ASP A 106 -0.17 -0.65 9.20
CA ASP A 106 0.77 -0.74 10.33
C ASP A 106 2.02 -1.49 9.87
N ILE A 107 3.00 -0.74 9.36
CA ILE A 107 4.12 -1.28 8.59
C ILE A 107 5.45 -0.85 9.21
N ALA A 108 6.34 -1.81 9.42
CA ALA A 108 7.75 -1.57 9.67
C ALA A 108 8.54 -1.68 8.36
N VAL A 109 9.43 -0.72 8.12
CA VAL A 109 10.43 -0.83 7.05
C VAL A 109 11.81 -0.88 7.68
N ILE A 110 12.45 -2.04 7.56
CA ILE A 110 13.72 -2.37 8.16
C ILE A 110 14.79 -2.35 7.08
N ARG A 111 15.89 -1.63 7.30
CA ARG A 111 17.01 -1.65 6.37
C ARG A 111 17.69 -3.02 6.41
N LEU A 112 17.82 -3.66 5.24
CA LEU A 112 18.65 -4.86 5.12
C LEU A 112 20.12 -4.42 5.20
N ALA A 113 20.93 -5.15 5.97
CA ALA A 113 22.35 -4.89 6.00
C ALA A 113 22.93 -5.14 4.60
N VAL A 114 23.53 -4.11 4.00
CA VAL A 114 24.26 -4.27 2.75
C VAL A 114 25.55 -5.03 3.06
N SER A 115 25.88 -6.04 2.26
CA SER A 115 27.24 -6.57 2.25
C SER A 115 28.19 -5.42 1.93
N ALA A 116 29.24 -5.22 2.73
CA ALA A 116 30.32 -4.32 2.36
C ALA A 116 30.75 -4.67 0.92
N PRO A 117 31.00 -3.68 0.04
CA PRO A 117 31.41 -3.97 -1.32
C PRO A 117 32.60 -4.91 -1.27
N THR A 118 32.43 -6.12 -1.83
CA THR A 118 33.52 -7.08 -1.95
C THR A 118 34.63 -6.36 -2.71
N GLN A 119 35.74 -6.13 -2.02
CA GLN A 119 36.84 -5.32 -2.48
C GLN A 119 37.50 -6.01 -3.69
N VAL A 120 36.95 -5.83 -4.89
CA VAL A 120 37.62 -6.23 -6.13
C VAL A 120 38.65 -5.15 -6.42
N ALA A 121 39.89 -5.50 -6.08
CA ALA A 121 41.18 -4.88 -6.39
C ALA A 121 41.20 -3.54 -7.14
N GLN A 122 41.85 -2.57 -6.48
CA GLN A 122 42.65 -1.46 -7.03
C GLN A 122 41.93 -0.49 -7.98
N LEU A 123 41.57 0.68 -7.45
CA LEU A 123 42.13 1.97 -7.88
C LEU A 123 41.70 3.06 -6.89
N SER A 124 42.69 3.84 -6.47
CA SER A 124 42.62 4.87 -5.43
C SER A 124 41.74 6.03 -5.86
N VAL A 125 40.50 6.09 -5.40
CA VAL A 125 39.80 7.36 -5.21
C VAL A 125 39.15 7.32 -3.84
N SER A 126 39.68 8.10 -2.91
CA SER A 126 39.08 8.37 -1.62
C SER A 126 37.76 9.11 -1.83
N VAL A 127 36.68 8.36 -1.98
CA VAL A 127 35.33 8.83 -1.68
C VAL A 127 34.77 7.96 -0.57
N ALA A 128 35.45 8.01 0.59
CA ALA A 128 34.77 7.81 1.86
C ALA A 128 33.82 9.00 2.07
N ALA A 129 32.80 9.15 1.19
CA ALA A 129 31.60 9.88 1.51
C ALA A 129 30.86 9.02 2.52
N ALA A 130 31.30 9.20 3.76
CA ALA A 130 30.84 8.53 4.95
C ALA A 130 29.32 8.35 4.88
N TRP A 131 28.93 7.09 4.74
CA TRP A 131 27.70 6.57 5.29
C TRP A 131 27.48 7.25 6.64
N PRO A 132 26.33 7.89 6.95
CA PRO A 132 26.06 8.21 8.33
C PRO A 132 25.99 6.86 9.03
N ALA A 133 27.05 6.51 9.76
CA ALA A 133 27.09 5.39 10.66
C ALA A 133 25.80 5.43 11.48
N THR A 134 24.82 4.64 11.07
CA THR A 134 23.63 4.41 11.86
C THR A 134 24.15 3.89 13.18
N ALA A 135 23.92 4.66 14.24
CA ALA A 135 24.33 4.28 15.58
C ALA A 135 23.90 2.82 15.84
N PRO A 136 24.74 2.00 16.49
CA PRO A 136 24.40 0.61 16.78
C PRO A 136 23.01 0.52 17.42
N GLY A 137 22.07 -0.21 16.81
CA GLY A 137 20.78 -0.55 17.43
C GLY A 137 19.48 0.03 16.83
N ARG A 138 19.45 0.61 15.62
CA ARG A 138 18.15 0.99 14.99
C ARG A 138 18.08 0.61 13.51
N HIS A 139 17.76 -0.66 13.22
CA HIS A 139 17.50 -1.16 11.86
C HIS A 139 16.15 -0.69 11.28
N LEU A 140 15.25 -0.22 12.14
CA LEU A 140 13.95 0.33 11.77
C LEU A 140 14.14 1.70 11.12
N ASP A 141 14.01 1.75 9.80
CA ASP A 141 14.24 2.95 9.00
C ASP A 141 12.97 3.80 8.90
N MET A 142 11.82 3.15 8.70
CA MET A 142 10.51 3.79 8.73
C MET A 142 9.51 2.98 9.55
N LEU A 143 8.57 3.69 10.16
CA LEU A 143 7.41 3.13 10.84
C LEU A 143 6.20 3.86 10.31
N ILE A 144 5.24 3.11 9.79
CA ILE A 144 3.93 3.57 9.38
C ILE A 144 2.93 3.03 10.39
N ALA A 145 2.11 3.89 10.98
CA ALA A 145 1.06 3.51 11.92
C ALA A 145 -0.26 4.11 11.45
N ALA A 146 -1.27 3.27 11.21
CA ALA A 146 -2.51 3.66 10.55
C ALA A 146 -2.26 4.51 9.29
N GLY A 147 -1.30 4.09 8.47
CA GLY A 147 -0.92 4.75 7.21
C GLY A 147 -0.14 6.04 7.33
N ARG A 148 0.18 6.48 8.55
CA ARG A 148 0.89 7.72 8.82
C ARG A 148 2.35 7.46 9.18
N ILE A 149 3.26 8.32 8.71
CA ILE A 149 4.68 8.12 8.95
C ILE A 149 5.01 8.59 10.38
N ARG A 150 5.50 7.67 11.22
CA ARG A 150 5.89 7.92 12.62
C ARG A 150 7.39 7.86 12.85
N ARG A 151 8.13 7.22 11.94
CA ARG A 151 9.59 7.24 11.91
C ARG A 151 10.06 7.42 10.48
N TRP A 152 11.09 8.24 10.30
CA TRP A 152 11.72 8.50 9.01
C TRP A 152 13.24 8.52 9.16
N ASN A 153 13.95 7.77 8.30
CA ASN A 153 15.40 7.61 8.35
C ASN A 153 15.92 7.27 9.77
N GLY A 154 15.22 6.38 10.46
CA GLY A 154 15.54 5.96 11.82
C GLY A 154 15.21 6.98 12.92
N LYS A 155 14.65 8.16 12.61
CA LYS A 155 14.27 9.19 13.60
C LYS A 155 12.75 9.24 13.81
N PRO A 156 12.25 9.29 15.07
CA PRO A 156 10.82 9.52 15.32
C PRO A 156 10.38 10.86 14.70
N ILE A 157 9.14 10.91 14.23
CA ILE A 157 8.46 12.16 13.86
C ILE A 157 7.56 12.53 15.04
N GLU A 158 7.85 13.65 15.68
CA GLU A 158 7.08 14.16 16.82
C GLU A 158 5.80 14.85 16.29
N HIS A 159 4.77 14.09 15.97
CA HIS A 159 3.40 14.60 15.87
C HIS A 159 2.40 13.55 16.38
N ALA A 160 1.64 13.95 17.40
CA ALA A 160 0.54 13.19 17.97
C ALA A 160 -0.75 13.49 17.22
N VAL A 161 -1.36 12.49 16.59
CA VAL A 161 -2.78 12.51 16.24
C VAL A 161 -3.33 11.11 16.44
N GLU A 162 -4.49 11.06 17.13
CA GLU A 162 -5.20 9.86 17.57
C GLU A 162 -5.37 8.81 16.48
N VAL A 163 -5.06 7.58 16.86
CA VAL A 163 -5.32 6.36 16.08
C VAL A 163 -6.83 6.11 16.13
N VAL A 164 -7.50 6.17 14.99
CA VAL A 164 -8.85 5.61 14.84
C VAL A 164 -8.67 4.16 14.39
N THR A 165 -9.02 3.22 15.26
CA THR A 165 -9.01 1.79 14.97
C THR A 165 -10.13 1.48 13.96
N PRO A 166 -9.84 0.88 12.80
CA PRO A 166 -10.90 0.44 11.89
C PRO A 166 -11.61 -0.79 12.47
N VAL A 167 -12.95 -0.78 12.44
CA VAL A 167 -13.77 -1.93 12.78
C VAL A 167 -13.88 -2.82 11.54
N GLU A 168 -13.55 -4.10 11.69
CA GLU A 168 -13.75 -5.14 10.69
C GLU A 168 -15.26 -5.27 10.40
N GLY A 169 -15.71 -4.74 9.25
CA GLY A 169 -17.09 -4.84 8.82
C GLY A 169 -17.36 -6.22 8.21
N LYS A 170 -18.29 -6.97 8.78
CA LYS A 170 -18.81 -8.21 8.16
C LYS A 170 -19.39 -7.87 6.78
N ILE A 171 -18.80 -8.44 5.73
CA ILE A 171 -19.13 -8.15 4.32
C ILE A 171 -20.58 -8.54 3.96
N ASP A 172 -21.16 -9.49 4.70
CA ASP A 172 -22.48 -10.07 4.41
C ASP A 172 -23.66 -9.11 4.60
N ASP A 173 -23.46 -7.97 5.28
CA ASP A 173 -24.51 -6.97 5.54
C ASP A 173 -23.98 -5.53 5.41
N HIS A 174 -23.24 -5.25 4.33
CA HIS A 174 -22.71 -3.91 4.08
C HIS A 174 -23.76 -3.02 3.40
N PRO A 175 -23.95 -1.75 3.82
CA PRO A 175 -24.90 -0.82 3.20
C PRO A 175 -24.63 -0.53 1.71
N TYR A 176 -23.51 -0.99 1.14
CA TYR A 176 -23.13 -0.77 -0.26
C TYR A 176 -23.42 -1.98 -1.17
N LEU A 177 -23.98 -3.06 -0.64
CA LEU A 177 -24.38 -4.22 -1.43
C LEU A 177 -25.40 -3.85 -2.52
N GLY A 178 -25.34 -4.56 -3.64
CA GLY A 178 -26.24 -4.37 -4.78
C GLY A 178 -25.54 -3.77 -6.00
N THR A 179 -26.37 -3.23 -6.90
CA THR A 179 -25.93 -2.83 -8.24
C THR A 179 -25.63 -1.33 -8.30
N TRP A 180 -24.48 -1.03 -8.88
CA TRP A 180 -23.96 0.30 -9.16
C TRP A 180 -23.82 0.44 -10.68
N ILE A 181 -24.37 1.50 -11.26
CA ILE A 181 -24.42 1.73 -12.71
C ILE A 181 -23.84 3.12 -13.01
N ASP A 182 -22.97 3.21 -14.01
CA ASP A 182 -22.42 4.50 -14.44
C ASP A 182 -23.47 5.36 -15.17
N GLU A 183 -23.13 6.62 -15.43
CA GLU A 183 -24.09 7.60 -16.01
C GLU A 183 -24.63 7.17 -17.39
N ASP A 184 -23.83 6.47 -18.18
CA ASP A 184 -24.18 6.04 -19.54
C ASP A 184 -24.78 4.63 -19.60
N GLU A 185 -25.00 3.98 -18.44
CA GLU A 185 -25.40 2.58 -18.30
C GLU A 185 -24.46 1.58 -19.01
N PHE A 186 -23.24 2.00 -19.35
CA PHE A 186 -22.25 1.19 -20.03
C PHE A 186 -21.57 0.21 -19.08
N VAL A 187 -21.27 0.64 -17.85
CA VAL A 187 -20.63 -0.20 -16.83
C VAL A 187 -21.59 -0.47 -15.69
N ARG A 188 -21.75 -1.75 -15.37
CA ARG A 188 -22.55 -2.19 -14.23
C ARG A 188 -21.70 -3.01 -13.29
N GLN A 189 -21.52 -2.50 -12.07
CA GLN A 189 -20.77 -3.12 -10.99
C GLN A 189 -21.77 -3.70 -9.97
N GLU A 190 -21.73 -5.00 -9.73
CA GLU A 190 -22.59 -5.68 -8.76
C GLU A 190 -21.76 -6.17 -7.58
N LEU A 191 -22.09 -5.71 -6.36
CA LEU A 191 -21.46 -6.13 -5.11
C LEU A 191 -22.34 -7.15 -4.40
N LEU A 192 -21.90 -8.41 -4.42
CA LEU A 192 -22.64 -9.56 -3.89
C LEU A 192 -22.29 -9.85 -2.41
N PRO A 193 -23.23 -10.39 -1.63
CA PRO A 193 -22.94 -10.93 -0.31
C PRO A 193 -21.78 -11.95 -0.35
N GLY A 194 -20.99 -12.04 0.73
CA GLY A 194 -19.80 -12.89 0.76
C GLY A 194 -18.57 -12.33 0.04
N GLY A 195 -18.60 -11.06 -0.39
CA GLY A 195 -17.41 -10.36 -0.89
C GLY A 195 -17.02 -10.69 -2.31
N ARG A 196 -18.00 -11.00 -3.16
CA ARG A 196 -17.79 -11.24 -4.60
C ARG A 196 -18.36 -10.10 -5.43
N TYR A 197 -17.65 -9.65 -6.45
CA TYR A 197 -18.19 -8.68 -7.40
C TYR A 197 -18.27 -9.26 -8.80
N GLU A 198 -19.18 -8.70 -9.60
CA GLU A 198 -19.22 -8.89 -11.05
C GLU A 198 -19.35 -7.52 -11.73
N GLU A 199 -18.54 -7.29 -12.76
CA GLU A 199 -18.63 -6.11 -13.60
C GLU A 199 -19.10 -6.52 -15.01
N ALA A 200 -20.13 -5.86 -15.51
CA ALA A 200 -20.54 -5.92 -16.91
C ALA A 200 -20.15 -4.64 -17.64
N ARG A 201 -19.75 -4.75 -18.91
CA ARG A 201 -19.48 -3.61 -19.80
C ARG A 201 -20.23 -3.79 -21.12
N GLY A 202 -21.18 -2.91 -21.40
CA GLY A 202 -22.09 -3.02 -22.53
C GLY A 202 -22.72 -4.42 -22.60
N ASP A 203 -22.55 -5.09 -23.75
CA ASP A 203 -23.11 -6.43 -23.99
C ASP A 203 -22.38 -7.56 -23.24
N ARG A 204 -21.20 -7.28 -22.67
CA ARG A 204 -20.43 -8.29 -21.94
C ARG A 204 -20.86 -8.32 -20.48
N GLN A 205 -21.75 -9.24 -20.14
CA GLN A 205 -22.33 -9.42 -18.79
C GLN A 205 -21.34 -9.85 -17.68
N SER A 206 -20.06 -10.02 -18.01
CA SER A 206 -19.01 -10.45 -17.10
C SER A 206 -17.65 -10.04 -17.64
N ALA A 207 -17.43 -8.74 -17.77
CA ALA A 207 -16.13 -8.20 -18.10
C ALA A 207 -15.08 -8.64 -17.07
N TYR A 208 -15.42 -8.51 -15.78
CA TYR A 208 -14.53 -8.77 -14.65
C TYR A 208 -15.29 -9.40 -13.49
N ARG A 209 -14.59 -10.20 -12.68
CA ARG A 209 -15.15 -10.84 -11.48
C ARG A 209 -14.03 -11.06 -10.49
N GLY A 210 -14.36 -11.00 -9.22
CA GLY A 210 -13.35 -11.22 -8.20
C GLY A 210 -13.88 -11.08 -6.80
N ALA A 211 -12.95 -10.91 -5.87
CA ALA A 211 -13.24 -10.61 -4.48
C ALA A 211 -13.23 -9.09 -4.26
N TYR A 212 -13.99 -8.62 -3.28
CA TYR A 212 -13.89 -7.25 -2.81
C TYR A 212 -13.95 -7.15 -1.28
N TRP A 213 -13.40 -6.06 -0.78
CA TRP A 213 -13.41 -5.70 0.64
C TRP A 213 -13.77 -4.24 0.79
N ILE A 214 -14.58 -3.91 1.80
CA ILE A 214 -14.99 -2.53 2.09
C ILE A 214 -14.51 -2.15 3.48
N GLN A 215 -13.94 -0.97 3.60
CA GLN A 215 -13.59 -0.36 4.88
C GLN A 215 -13.99 1.12 4.85
N SER A 216 -14.88 1.51 5.76
CA SER A 216 -15.47 2.85 5.79
C SER A 216 -16.11 3.22 4.44
N GLU A 217 -15.57 4.21 3.74
CA GLU A 217 -16.05 4.63 2.43
C GLU A 217 -15.19 4.07 1.28
N ARG A 218 -14.25 3.15 1.52
CA ARG A 218 -13.39 2.60 0.47
C ARG A 218 -13.71 1.17 0.13
N ILE A 219 -13.55 0.84 -1.15
CA ILE A 219 -13.65 -0.52 -1.67
C ILE A 219 -12.38 -0.92 -2.41
N VAL A 220 -11.93 -2.14 -2.16
CA VAL A 220 -10.79 -2.77 -2.83
C VAL A 220 -11.31 -4.01 -3.54
N TYR A 221 -10.85 -4.21 -4.77
CA TYR A 221 -11.18 -5.35 -5.62
C TYR A 221 -9.90 -6.14 -5.92
N ARG A 222 -9.98 -7.46 -5.84
CA ARG A 222 -9.02 -8.38 -6.44
C ARG A 222 -9.73 -9.20 -7.48
N ASP A 223 -9.43 -8.94 -8.76
CA ASP A 223 -9.98 -9.69 -9.86
C ASP A 223 -9.41 -11.12 -9.89
N ASP A 224 -10.19 -12.07 -10.38
CA ASP A 224 -9.78 -13.47 -10.54
C ASP A 224 -8.62 -13.60 -11.57
N LEU A 225 -8.43 -12.61 -12.45
CA LEU A 225 -7.29 -12.47 -13.36
C LEU A 225 -6.04 -11.90 -12.68
N GLY A 226 -6.11 -11.58 -11.39
CA GLY A 226 -4.96 -11.23 -10.55
C GLY A 226 -4.60 -9.75 -10.50
N PHE A 227 -5.35 -8.88 -11.17
CA PHE A 227 -5.18 -7.43 -11.02
C PHE A 227 -6.02 -6.89 -9.86
N TRP A 228 -5.56 -5.77 -9.32
CA TRP A 228 -6.24 -5.05 -8.25
C TRP A 228 -6.92 -3.80 -8.81
N ALA A 229 -8.03 -3.41 -8.20
CA ALA A 229 -8.70 -2.17 -8.53
C ALA A 229 -9.36 -1.57 -7.28
N PHE A 230 -9.62 -0.28 -7.29
CA PHE A 230 -9.97 0.46 -6.07
C PHE A 230 -11.06 1.48 -6.33
N GLY A 231 -11.86 1.75 -5.31
CA GLY A 231 -12.89 2.77 -5.39
C GLY A 231 -13.25 3.35 -4.04
N GLU A 232 -14.09 4.37 -4.08
CA GLU A 232 -14.56 5.09 -2.91
C GLU A 232 -16.03 5.46 -3.06
N PHE A 233 -16.78 5.33 -1.98
CA PHE A 233 -18.16 5.77 -1.86
C PHE A 233 -18.17 7.22 -1.36
N LYS A 234 -18.51 8.16 -2.23
CA LYS A 234 -18.61 9.59 -1.89
C LYS A 234 -19.99 10.11 -2.22
N ASN A 235 -20.64 10.76 -1.26
CA ASN A 235 -21.97 11.37 -1.45
C ASN A 235 -23.01 10.39 -2.03
N GLY A 236 -22.94 9.11 -1.65
CA GLY A 236 -23.84 8.06 -2.15
C GLY A 236 -23.51 7.52 -3.54
N GLN A 237 -22.40 7.92 -4.16
CA GLN A 237 -21.89 7.39 -5.43
C GLN A 237 -20.65 6.54 -5.20
N LEU A 238 -20.45 5.50 -6.03
CA LEU A 238 -19.19 4.77 -6.09
C LEU A 238 -18.31 5.40 -7.17
N HIS A 239 -17.09 5.78 -6.82
CA HIS A 239 -16.06 6.29 -7.71
C HIS A 239 -15.01 5.21 -7.90
N HIS A 240 -14.86 4.69 -9.12
CA HIS A 240 -13.99 3.56 -9.39
C HIS A 240 -13.55 3.52 -10.86
N ALA A 241 -12.26 3.29 -11.11
CA ALA A 241 -11.69 3.10 -12.46
C ALA A 241 -12.08 4.22 -13.48
N GLY A 242 -12.19 5.46 -13.01
CA GLY A 242 -12.60 6.62 -13.82
C GLY A 242 -14.12 6.79 -13.99
N TYR A 243 -14.92 5.84 -13.50
CA TYR A 243 -16.38 5.90 -13.55
C TYR A 243 -16.97 6.43 -12.24
N ARG A 244 -18.14 7.07 -12.37
CA ARG A 244 -19.01 7.45 -11.26
C ARG A 244 -20.28 6.65 -11.37
N PHE A 245 -20.55 5.82 -10.38
CA PHE A 245 -21.70 4.94 -10.36
C PHE A 245 -22.75 5.46 -9.38
N SER A 246 -24.01 5.41 -9.81
CA SER A 246 -25.17 5.59 -8.95
C SER A 246 -25.76 4.24 -8.59
N ARG A 247 -26.37 4.17 -7.40
CA ARG A 247 -27.06 2.96 -6.94
C ARG A 247 -28.39 2.82 -7.67
N ARG A 248 -28.71 1.58 -8.10
CA ARG A 248 -30.01 1.24 -8.70
C ARG A 248 -31.10 0.96 -7.65
#